data_AF-A0AA95S4P0-F1
#
_entry.id   AF-A0AA95S4P0-F1
#
_cell.length_a   1.000
_cell.length_b   1.000
_cell.length_c   1.000
_cell.angle_alpha   90.00
_cell.angle_beta   90.00
_cell.angle_gamma   90.00
#
_symmetry.space_group_name_H-M   'P 1'
#
loop_
_entity.id
_entity.type
_entity.pdbx_description
1 polymer ?
#
loop_
_entity_poly.entity_id
_entity_poly.type
_entity_poly.pdbx_seq_one_letter_code
_entity_poly.pdbx_strand_id
1 'polypeptide(L)' 'MKTLQQGLKKSSKKNNMKLPQEKLQSEPKPKETENLSANDIKELMGMNMPTYRRGKGGSMRQR' A
#
# COMPACT_ATOMS: atom_id res chain seq x y z
N MET A 1 -39.85 -14.89 -23.35
CA MET A 1 -39.67 -13.43 -23.17
C MET A 1 -38.18 -13.11 -23.11
N LYS A 2 -37.73 -11.96 -23.64
CA LYS A 2 -36.31 -11.56 -23.57
C LYS A 2 -36.01 -10.93 -22.21
N THR A 3 -34.83 -11.18 -21.66
CA THR A 3 -34.42 -10.59 -20.38
C THR A 3 -34.03 -9.13 -20.56
N LEU A 4 -34.15 -8.31 -19.50
CA LEU A 4 -33.72 -6.91 -19.51
C LEU A 4 -32.25 -6.78 -19.95
N GLN A 5 -31.39 -7.68 -19.48
CA GLN A 5 -29.97 -7.76 -19.86
C GLN A 5 -29.77 -7.93 -21.38
N GLN A 6 -30.60 -8.75 -22.04
CA GLN A 6 -30.55 -8.93 -23.49
C GLN A 6 -31.00 -7.68 -24.26
N GLY A 7 -31.95 -6.91 -23.70
CA GLY A 7 -32.38 -5.62 -24.27
C GLY A 7 -31.27 -4.57 -24.19
N LEU A 8 -30.63 -4.46 -23.03
CA LEU A 8 -29.53 -3.52 -22.78
C LEU A 8 -28.32 -3.82 -23.67
N LYS A 9 -27.93 -5.10 -23.82
CA LYS A 9 -26.82 -5.51 -24.69
C LYS A 9 -27.04 -5.12 -26.16
N LYS A 10 -28.28 -5.20 -26.64
CA LYS A 10 -28.65 -4.80 -28.01
C LYS A 10 -28.61 -3.29 -28.20
N SER A 11 -29.10 -2.53 -27.21
CA SER A 11 -29.05 -1.07 -27.24
C SER A 11 -27.60 -0.55 -27.23
N SER A 12 -26.76 -1.08 -26.34
CA SER A 12 -25.32 -0.76 -26.29
C SER A 12 -24.61 -1.02 -27.63
N LYS A 13 -24.89 -2.15 -28.29
CA LYS A 13 -24.32 -2.49 -29.61
C LYS A 13 -24.79 -1.57 -30.73
N LYS A 14 -26.05 -1.13 -30.72
CA LYS A 14 -26.59 -0.18 -31.72
C LYS A 14 -25.99 1.22 -31.56
N ASN A 15 -25.74 1.64 -30.33
CA ASN A 15 -25.25 2.98 -30.02
C ASN A 15 -23.70 3.06 -29.99
N ASN A 16 -22.98 2.02 -30.42
CA ASN A 16 -21.51 1.95 -30.38
C ASN A 16 -20.88 2.27 -29.01
N MET A 17 -21.61 2.02 -27.93
CA MET A 17 -21.14 2.27 -26.56
C MET A 17 -20.14 1.17 -26.20
N LYS A 18 -18.84 1.46 -26.34
CA LYS A 18 -17.77 0.58 -25.86
C LYS A 18 -17.72 0.64 -24.35
N LEU A 19 -18.05 -0.47 -23.69
CA LEU A 19 -17.75 -0.61 -22.27
C LEU A 19 -16.23 -0.59 -22.10
N PRO A 20 -15.68 0.18 -21.16
CA PRO A 20 -14.29 0.04 -20.79
C PRO A 20 -14.10 -1.41 -20.35
N GLN A 21 -13.30 -2.17 -21.11
CA GLN A 21 -12.87 -3.48 -20.65
C GLN A 21 -12.03 -3.24 -19.41
N GLU A 22 -12.45 -3.79 -18.28
CA GLU A 22 -11.59 -3.88 -17.11
C GLU A 22 -10.33 -4.61 -17.58
N LYS A 23 -9.21 -3.88 -17.62
CA LYS A 23 -7.92 -4.50 -17.84
C LYS A 23 -7.77 -5.47 -16.68
N LEU A 24 -7.76 -6.77 -16.97
CA LEU A 24 -7.35 -7.80 -16.01
C LEU A 24 -6.07 -7.30 -15.38
N GLN A 25 -6.13 -6.93 -14.10
CA GLN A 25 -4.95 -6.46 -13.39
C GLN A 25 -3.98 -7.64 -13.42
N SER A 26 -2.88 -7.49 -14.14
CA SER A 26 -1.79 -8.46 -14.09
C SER A 26 -1.38 -8.62 -12.62
N GLU A 27 -1.13 -9.85 -12.19
CA GLU A 27 -0.71 -10.11 -10.82
C GLU A 27 0.42 -9.16 -10.42
N PRO A 28 0.35 -8.55 -9.21
CA PRO A 28 1.38 -7.63 -8.76
C PRO A 28 2.71 -8.37 -8.76
N LYS A 29 3.74 -7.75 -9.35
CA LYS A 29 5.10 -8.30 -9.33
C LYS A 29 5.52 -8.57 -7.89
N PRO A 30 6.21 -9.69 -7.60
CA PRO A 30 6.74 -9.95 -6.28
C PRO A 30 7.66 -8.79 -5.90
N LYS A 31 7.37 -8.17 -4.75
CA LYS A 31 8.23 -7.13 -4.19
C LYS A 31 9.51 -7.79 -3.72
N GLU A 32 10.65 -7.20 -4.05
CA GLU A 32 11.93 -7.60 -3.47
C GLU A 32 11.82 -7.44 -1.94
N THR A 33 12.02 -8.54 -1.21
CA THR A 33 12.07 -8.49 0.25
C THR A 33 13.42 -7.93 0.63
N GLU A 34 13.44 -6.71 1.16
CA GLU A 34 14.64 -6.14 1.77
C GLU A 34 15.00 -6.99 3.00
N ASN A 35 16.14 -7.68 2.94
CA ASN A 35 16.67 -8.43 4.08
C ASN A 35 17.28 -7.43 5.06
N LEU A 36 16.47 -6.95 6.01
CA LEU A 36 16.93 -6.07 7.08
C LEU A 36 17.86 -6.85 8.02
N SER A 37 19.02 -6.27 8.32
CA SER A 37 19.91 -6.78 9.36
C SER A 37 19.28 -6.58 10.75
N ALA A 38 19.80 -7.29 11.76
CA ALA A 38 19.33 -7.11 13.14
C ALA A 38 19.51 -5.66 13.65
N ASN A 39 20.50 -4.92 13.10
CA ASN A 39 20.70 -3.52 13.43
C ASN A 39 19.64 -2.64 12.76
N ASP A 40 19.32 -2.89 11.50
CA ASP A 40 18.29 -2.15 10.77
C ASP A 40 16.92 -2.33 11.42
N ILE A 41 16.62 -3.54 11.89
CA ILE A 41 15.40 -3.80 12.67
C ILE A 41 15.40 -3.02 13.97
N LYS A 42 16.52 -2.98 14.71
CA LYS A 42 16.61 -2.22 15.97
C LYS A 42 16.47 -0.72 15.75
N GLU A 43 17.03 -0.19 14.68
CA GLU A 43 16.91 1.23 14.31
C GLU A 43 15.48 1.56 13.88
N LEU A 44 14.87 0.73 13.02
CA LEU A 44 13.48 0.86 12.58
C LEU A 44 12.49 0.80 13.77
N MET A 45 12.75 -0.08 14.73
CA MET A 45 11.97 -0.22 15.97
C MET A 45 12.27 0.89 16.99
N GLY A 46 13.17 1.83 16.69
CA GLY A 46 13.56 2.92 17.58
C GLY A 46 14.32 2.48 18.83
N MET A 47 14.82 1.23 18.87
CA MET A 47 15.50 0.67 20.05
C MET A 47 16.83 1.37 20.33
N ASN A 48 17.47 1.90 19.30
CA ASN A 48 18.73 2.64 19.41
C ASN A 48 18.53 4.17 19.42
N MET A 49 17.31 4.66 19.69
CA MET A 49 17.08 6.10 19.77
C MET A 49 17.80 6.70 20.98
N PRO A 50 18.53 7.82 20.82
CA PRO A 50 19.15 8.50 21.95
C PRO A 50 18.06 9.02 22.89
N THR A 51 18.15 8.63 24.16
CA THR A 51 17.25 9.15 25.20
C THR A 51 17.93 10.25 25.96
N TYR A 52 17.20 11.34 26.23
CA TYR A 52 17.73 12.45 27.00
C TYR A 52 17.12 12.43 28.39
N ARG A 53 17.94 12.61 29.42
CA ARG A 53 17.48 12.76 30.81
C ARG A 53 18.15 13.97 31.47
N ARG A 54 17.44 14.62 32.39
CA ARG A 54 18.05 15.62 33.28
C ARG A 54 18.88 14.92 34.35
N GLY A 55 20.17 15.26 34.42
CA GLY A 55 21.06 14.82 35.49
C GLY A 55 20.84 15.59 36.79
N LYS A 56 21.54 15.19 37.85
CA LYS A 56 21.59 15.96 39.10
C LYS A 56 22.16 17.36 38.78
N GLY A 57 21.41 18.42 39.10
CA GLY A 57 21.73 19.80 38.70
C GLY A 57 20.99 20.33 37.47
N GLY A 58 20.02 19.59 36.91
CA GLY A 58 19.08 20.09 35.90
C GLY A 58 19.61 20.12 34.46
N SER A 59 20.91 19.86 34.26
CA SER A 59 21.51 19.74 32.93
C SER A 59 20.92 18.57 32.14
N MET A 60 20.60 18.79 30.87
CA MET A 60 20.14 17.74 29.97
C MET A 60 21.34 16.93 29.47
N ARG A 61 21.30 15.60 29.57
CA ARG A 61 22.34 14.71 29.08
C ARG A 61 21.72 13.57 28.27
N GLN A 62 22.38 13.16 27.21
CA GLN A 62 22.08 11.91 26.53
C GLN A 62 22.47 10.75 27.44
N ARG A 63 21.60 9.76 27.56
CA ARG A 63 21.83 8.52 28.29
C ARG A 63 22.25 7.41 27.34
#